data_AF-U1RAQ3-F1
#
_entry.id   AF-U1RAQ3-F1
#
_cell.length_a   1.000
_cell.length_b   1.000
_cell.length_c   1.000
_cell.angle_alpha   90.00
_cell.angle_beta   90.00
_cell.angle_gamma   90.00
#
_symmetry.space_group_name_H-M   'P 1'
#
loop_
_entity.id
_entity.type
_entity.pdbx_description
1 polymer ?
#
loop_
_entity_poly.entity_id
_entity_poly.type
_entity_poly.pdbx_seq_one_letter_code
_entity_poly.pdbx_strand_id
1 'polypeptide(L)'
;DPKNPDTDGDGLTDKEEKDHGTNPLDPDTDKDGVNDGDEVNGSKNPFKDHKSDPNGKPGNTDPLNPDSDGDGKKDGEELNTKVDDNGKTVDDPSQTDPKTDPNDPNKNVYQPAYTAIEVNEGAAIKVAAPVSTPAVPAKTTFAIEDAAGLKGLKIGADGAITGTAPSVDKDTTYTVKVKVTYPDKSSETIDAVIKVKDVPADAETHNPSYEDKPGKPGETVKVPQTGDKNLPEGT
;
A
#
# COMPACT_ATOMS: atom_id res chain seq x y z
N ASP A 1 11.72 4.66 -45.26
CA ASP A 1 11.41 5.17 -46.62
C ASP A 1 10.86 6.58 -46.41
N PRO A 2 11.40 7.65 -47.03
CA PRO A 2 10.90 9.02 -46.82
C PRO A 2 9.46 9.27 -47.31
N LYS A 3 8.76 8.24 -47.80
CA LYS A 3 7.32 8.27 -48.14
C LYS A 3 6.44 7.42 -47.21
N ASN A 4 7.00 6.75 -46.21
CA ASN A 4 6.20 6.06 -45.21
C ASN A 4 5.60 7.13 -44.28
N PRO A 5 4.28 7.33 -44.23
CA PRO A 5 3.67 8.37 -43.40
C PRO A 5 3.58 7.99 -41.91
N ASP A 6 3.91 6.75 -41.56
CA ASP A 6 3.93 6.14 -40.23
C ASP A 6 5.30 5.46 -40.09
N THR A 7 6.27 6.17 -39.53
CA THR A 7 7.69 5.83 -39.68
C THR A 7 8.11 4.61 -38.86
N ASP A 8 7.52 4.40 -37.69
CA ASP A 8 7.81 3.26 -36.80
C ASP A 8 6.78 2.11 -36.87
N GLY A 9 5.63 2.33 -37.52
CA GLY A 9 4.67 1.29 -37.84
C GLY A 9 3.67 0.98 -36.72
N ASP A 10 3.50 1.88 -35.76
CA ASP A 10 2.64 1.69 -34.60
C ASP A 10 1.14 1.90 -34.89
N GLY A 11 0.83 2.47 -36.06
CA GLY A 11 -0.52 2.78 -36.52
C GLY A 11 -0.93 4.25 -36.40
N LEU A 12 -0.04 5.13 -35.94
CA LEU A 12 -0.15 6.58 -36.04
C LEU A 12 0.74 7.11 -37.17
N THR A 13 0.25 8.13 -37.88
CA THR A 13 1.13 8.84 -38.81
C THR A 13 2.09 9.76 -38.06
N ASP A 14 3.28 10.05 -38.61
CA ASP A 14 4.27 10.99 -38.06
C ASP A 14 3.66 12.35 -37.66
N LYS A 15 2.56 12.72 -38.34
CA LYS A 15 1.80 13.94 -38.05
C LYS A 15 0.89 13.76 -36.84
N GLU A 16 0.15 12.66 -36.75
CA GLU A 16 -0.70 12.34 -35.61
C GLU A 16 0.13 12.21 -34.34
N GLU A 17 1.27 11.54 -34.42
CA GLU A 17 2.19 11.41 -33.29
C GLU A 17 2.67 12.77 -32.79
N LYS A 18 3.03 13.67 -33.70
CA LYS A 18 3.38 15.05 -33.33
C LYS A 18 2.23 15.80 -32.67
N ASP A 19 0.99 15.55 -33.11
CA ASP A 19 -0.21 16.14 -32.53
C ASP A 19 -0.52 15.54 -31.13
N HIS A 20 -0.14 14.28 -30.88
CA HIS A 20 -0.27 13.56 -29.60
C HIS A 20 0.93 13.74 -28.66
N GLY A 21 2.07 14.22 -29.16
CA GLY A 21 3.30 14.42 -28.39
C GLY A 21 4.22 13.20 -28.33
N THR A 22 3.92 12.14 -29.08
CA THR A 22 4.69 10.90 -29.18
C THR A 22 5.83 11.02 -30.19
N ASN A 23 6.68 10.00 -30.29
CA ASN A 23 7.91 10.04 -31.07
C ASN A 23 7.82 9.21 -32.36
N PRO A 24 7.84 9.85 -33.56
CA PRO A 24 7.74 9.16 -34.87
C PRO A 24 8.82 8.16 -35.24
N LEU A 25 9.74 7.85 -34.33
CA LEU A 25 10.82 6.89 -34.53
C LEU A 25 10.83 5.83 -33.44
N ASP A 26 9.88 5.85 -32.52
CA ASP A 26 9.82 5.00 -31.33
C ASP A 26 8.35 4.61 -31.12
N PRO A 27 7.95 3.38 -31.51
CA PRO A 27 6.55 2.97 -31.53
C PRO A 27 5.93 2.83 -30.14
N ASP A 28 6.72 3.03 -29.07
CA ASP A 28 6.37 2.92 -27.66
C ASP A 28 7.12 4.06 -26.94
N THR A 29 6.52 5.25 -26.90
CA THR A 29 7.23 6.48 -26.53
C THR A 29 7.67 6.44 -25.05
N ASP A 30 6.87 5.85 -24.17
CA ASP A 30 7.11 5.81 -22.72
C ASP A 30 7.69 4.48 -22.20
N LYS A 31 7.77 3.48 -23.06
CA LYS A 31 8.50 2.21 -22.88
C LYS A 31 7.84 1.32 -21.86
N ASP A 32 6.55 1.21 -21.98
CA ASP A 32 5.70 0.47 -21.07
C ASP A 32 5.29 -0.90 -21.63
N GLY A 33 5.41 -1.11 -22.95
CA GLY A 33 5.05 -2.34 -23.65
C GLY A 33 3.72 -2.28 -24.41
N VAL A 34 3.11 -1.11 -24.54
CA VAL A 34 1.99 -0.81 -25.44
C VAL A 34 2.50 0.18 -26.50
N ASN A 35 2.02 0.06 -27.73
CA ASN A 35 2.42 0.98 -28.78
C ASN A 35 1.54 2.24 -28.80
N ASP A 36 2.08 3.41 -29.15
CA ASP A 36 1.35 4.68 -28.98
C ASP A 36 0.00 4.67 -29.74
N GLY A 37 -0.02 4.05 -30.91
CA GLY A 37 -1.23 3.85 -31.72
C GLY A 37 -2.34 3.03 -31.06
N ASP A 38 -2.03 1.95 -30.35
CA ASP A 38 -3.06 1.17 -29.66
C ASP A 38 -3.64 1.93 -28.46
N GLU A 39 -2.84 2.77 -27.80
CA GLU A 39 -3.22 3.61 -26.67
C GLU A 39 -4.12 4.78 -27.11
N VAL A 40 -3.72 5.50 -28.16
CA VAL A 40 -4.49 6.59 -28.76
C VAL A 40 -5.82 6.08 -29.32
N ASN A 41 -5.80 4.93 -30.01
CA ASN A 41 -7.00 4.36 -30.64
C ASN A 41 -7.89 3.58 -29.66
N GLY A 42 -7.37 3.19 -28.49
CA GLY A 42 -8.08 2.39 -27.48
C GLY A 42 -8.35 0.95 -27.90
N SER A 43 -7.54 0.39 -28.81
CA SER A 43 -7.74 -0.94 -29.40
C SER A 43 -7.36 -2.08 -28.44
N LYS A 44 -6.50 -1.81 -27.45
CA LYS A 44 -5.95 -2.77 -26.47
C LYS A 44 -6.45 -2.54 -25.04
N ASN A 45 -7.71 -2.16 -24.86
CA ASN A 45 -8.28 -1.95 -23.52
C ASN A 45 -8.49 -3.29 -22.76
N PRO A 46 -7.89 -3.49 -21.57
CA PRO A 46 -8.02 -4.70 -20.75
C PRO A 46 -9.27 -4.71 -19.85
N PHE A 47 -9.96 -3.57 -19.69
CA PHE A 47 -11.01 -3.38 -18.70
C PHE A 47 -12.42 -3.57 -19.32
N LYS A 48 -12.97 -4.77 -19.10
CA LYS A 48 -14.24 -5.28 -19.64
C LYS A 48 -15.52 -4.59 -19.14
N ASP A 49 -15.47 -3.57 -18.28
CA ASP A 49 -16.66 -2.97 -17.65
C ASP A 49 -16.94 -1.50 -18.01
N HIS A 50 -16.21 -0.91 -18.96
CA HIS A 50 -16.55 0.40 -19.54
C HIS A 50 -16.78 1.50 -18.49
N LYS A 51 -15.91 1.62 -17.46
CA LYS A 51 -15.99 2.75 -16.53
C LYS A 51 -14.76 3.65 -16.65
N SER A 52 -15.12 4.88 -16.93
CA SER A 52 -14.33 6.04 -17.30
C SER A 52 -14.20 6.98 -16.12
N ASP A 53 -13.12 7.74 -16.10
CA ASP A 53 -13.05 9.08 -15.53
C ASP A 53 -14.35 9.90 -15.80
N PRO A 54 -14.96 10.55 -14.79
CA PRO A 54 -16.10 11.47 -14.93
C PRO A 54 -15.90 12.65 -15.90
N ASN A 55 -14.68 12.96 -16.34
CA ASN A 55 -14.39 13.99 -17.34
C ASN A 55 -13.93 13.45 -18.71
N GLY A 56 -14.06 12.13 -18.95
CA GLY A 56 -14.05 11.48 -20.26
C GLY A 56 -12.64 11.23 -20.81
N LYS A 57 -12.16 9.99 -20.86
CA LYS A 57 -12.76 8.89 -21.64
C LYS A 57 -12.29 7.50 -21.13
N PRO A 58 -13.04 6.40 -21.35
CA PRO A 58 -12.88 5.16 -20.59
C PRO A 58 -11.83 4.25 -21.21
N GLY A 59 -10.80 3.89 -20.44
CA GLY A 59 -9.88 2.79 -20.76
C GLY A 59 -8.80 3.12 -21.80
N ASN A 60 -8.13 4.25 -21.61
CA ASN A 60 -6.97 4.66 -22.39
C ASN A 60 -5.78 4.76 -21.44
N THR A 61 -4.77 3.95 -21.72
CA THR A 61 -3.38 4.21 -21.31
C THR A 61 -2.92 5.50 -22.00
N ASP A 62 -1.98 6.21 -21.41
CA ASP A 62 -1.43 7.46 -21.92
C ASP A 62 -0.07 7.16 -22.54
N PRO A 63 0.13 7.36 -23.86
CA PRO A 63 1.38 7.02 -24.54
C PRO A 63 2.61 7.84 -24.09
N LEU A 64 2.40 8.78 -23.17
CA LEU A 64 3.45 9.58 -22.55
C LEU A 64 3.64 9.29 -21.06
N ASN A 65 2.88 8.35 -20.50
CA ASN A 65 2.92 8.01 -19.09
C ASN A 65 2.85 6.48 -18.89
N PRO A 66 3.99 5.85 -18.53
CA PRO A 66 4.10 4.40 -18.54
C PRO A 66 3.32 3.69 -17.43
N ASP A 67 2.69 4.44 -16.51
CA ASP A 67 1.85 3.98 -15.40
C ASP A 67 0.67 4.96 -15.28
N SER A 68 -0.34 4.74 -16.11
CA SER A 68 -1.44 5.67 -16.33
C SER A 68 -2.33 5.88 -15.11
N ASP A 69 -2.46 4.86 -14.26
CA ASP A 69 -3.29 4.92 -13.05
C ASP A 69 -2.48 5.21 -11.77
N GLY A 70 -1.15 5.16 -11.85
CA GLY A 70 -0.24 5.52 -10.77
C GLY A 70 -0.17 4.46 -9.66
N ASP A 71 -0.49 3.19 -9.96
CA ASP A 71 -0.44 2.10 -8.99
C ASP A 71 0.96 1.49 -8.81
N GLY A 72 1.92 1.90 -9.65
CA GLY A 72 3.30 1.44 -9.64
C GLY A 72 3.58 0.26 -10.56
N LYS A 73 2.60 -0.22 -11.34
CA LYS A 73 2.78 -1.13 -12.47
C LYS A 73 2.61 -0.38 -13.78
N LYS A 74 3.36 -0.82 -14.79
CA LYS A 74 3.28 -0.20 -16.10
C LYS A 74 2.09 -0.69 -16.90
N ASP A 75 1.54 0.12 -17.80
CA ASP A 75 0.32 -0.29 -18.50
C ASP A 75 0.56 -1.56 -19.35
N GLY A 76 1.68 -1.67 -20.07
CA GLY A 76 2.02 -2.91 -20.78
C GLY A 76 2.24 -4.14 -19.86
N GLU A 77 2.66 -3.96 -18.60
CA GLU A 77 2.64 -5.03 -17.59
C GLU A 77 1.20 -5.41 -17.25
N GLU A 78 0.32 -4.42 -17.11
CA GLU A 78 -1.11 -4.57 -16.86
C GLU A 78 -1.89 -5.18 -18.02
N LEU A 79 -1.40 -5.04 -19.25
CA LEU A 79 -1.98 -5.65 -20.45
C LEU A 79 -1.38 -7.01 -20.77
N ASN A 80 -0.27 -7.36 -20.13
CA ASN A 80 0.56 -8.50 -20.48
C ASN A 80 1.04 -8.41 -21.94
N THR A 81 1.52 -7.24 -22.36
CA THR A 81 1.94 -6.96 -23.73
C THR A 81 3.38 -6.47 -23.81
N LYS A 82 3.89 -6.45 -25.04
CA LYS A 82 5.11 -5.76 -25.45
C LYS A 82 4.95 -5.26 -26.87
N VAL A 83 5.81 -4.32 -27.28
CA VAL A 83 5.94 -3.93 -28.67
C VAL A 83 6.92 -4.86 -29.40
N ASP A 84 6.52 -5.38 -30.56
CA ASP A 84 7.36 -6.23 -31.41
C ASP A 84 8.28 -5.43 -32.34
N ASP A 85 9.16 -6.13 -33.08
CA ASP A 85 10.10 -5.52 -34.02
C ASP A 85 9.41 -4.73 -35.16
N ASN A 86 8.10 -4.84 -35.30
CA ASN A 86 7.28 -4.16 -36.30
C ASN A 86 6.45 -3.01 -35.71
N GLY A 87 6.71 -2.61 -34.46
CA GLY A 87 6.00 -1.53 -33.80
C GLY A 87 4.60 -1.92 -33.33
N LYS A 88 4.26 -3.21 -33.34
CA LYS A 88 2.91 -3.68 -32.98
C LYS A 88 2.87 -4.20 -31.55
N THR A 89 1.80 -3.87 -30.83
CA THR A 89 1.51 -4.48 -29.52
C THR A 89 1.13 -5.95 -29.67
N VAL A 90 1.94 -6.83 -29.08
CA VAL A 90 1.71 -8.28 -29.01
C VAL A 90 1.70 -8.74 -27.55
N ASP A 91 1.07 -9.87 -27.28
CA ASP A 91 1.07 -10.45 -25.94
C ASP A 91 2.51 -10.84 -25.56
N ASP A 92 2.96 -10.52 -24.35
CA ASP A 92 4.26 -10.95 -23.86
C ASP A 92 4.16 -12.30 -23.12
N PRO A 93 4.61 -13.42 -23.72
CA PRO A 93 4.53 -14.73 -23.09
C PRO A 93 5.49 -14.93 -21.90
N SER A 94 6.46 -14.02 -21.69
CA SER A 94 7.33 -14.04 -20.50
C SER A 94 6.70 -13.38 -19.28
N GLN A 95 5.82 -12.42 -19.50
CA GLN A 95 4.97 -11.86 -18.45
C GLN A 95 3.94 -12.94 -18.11
N THR A 96 4.01 -13.43 -16.86
CA THR A 96 3.17 -14.53 -16.36
C THR A 96 2.46 -14.12 -15.07
N ASP A 97 2.27 -12.81 -14.85
CA ASP A 97 1.64 -12.29 -13.64
C ASP A 97 0.10 -12.47 -13.70
N PRO A 98 -0.49 -13.33 -12.85
CA PRO A 98 -1.93 -13.54 -12.78
C PRO A 98 -2.72 -12.28 -12.37
N LYS A 99 -2.06 -11.25 -11.83
CA LYS A 99 -2.70 -9.99 -11.42
C LYS A 99 -3.01 -9.07 -12.60
N THR A 100 -2.28 -9.21 -13.71
CA THR A 100 -2.38 -8.32 -14.86
C THR A 100 -2.93 -8.99 -16.12
N ASP A 101 -2.99 -10.31 -16.23
CA ASP A 101 -3.59 -10.93 -17.43
C ASP A 101 -5.11 -10.63 -17.56
N PRO A 102 -5.54 -9.87 -18.60
CA PRO A 102 -6.96 -9.53 -18.82
C PRO A 102 -7.83 -10.74 -19.21
N ASN A 103 -7.21 -11.88 -19.47
CA ASN A 103 -7.84 -13.16 -19.78
C ASN A 103 -7.59 -14.24 -18.71
N ASP A 104 -6.98 -13.92 -17.56
CA ASP A 104 -6.74 -14.90 -16.50
C ASP A 104 -8.06 -15.35 -15.86
N PRO A 105 -8.44 -16.64 -15.97
CA PRO A 105 -9.59 -17.18 -15.24
C PRO A 105 -9.43 -17.16 -13.71
N ASN A 106 -8.24 -16.84 -13.17
CA ASN A 106 -7.91 -16.75 -11.75
C ASN A 106 -7.67 -15.32 -11.24
N LYS A 107 -8.03 -14.28 -12.02
CA LYS A 107 -7.87 -12.87 -11.63
C LYS A 107 -8.43 -12.61 -10.23
N ASN A 108 -7.55 -12.32 -9.28
CA ASN A 108 -7.95 -11.91 -7.95
C ASN A 108 -8.38 -10.44 -7.97
N VAL A 109 -9.66 -10.21 -8.26
CA VAL A 109 -10.30 -8.88 -8.34
C VAL A 109 -10.46 -8.18 -6.98
N TYR A 110 -10.01 -8.79 -5.89
CA TYR A 110 -10.17 -8.27 -4.54
C TYR A 110 -8.86 -7.65 -4.05
N GLN A 111 -8.97 -6.51 -3.35
CA GLN A 111 -7.84 -5.79 -2.78
C GLN A 111 -8.12 -5.52 -1.28
N PRO A 112 -8.11 -6.56 -0.43
CA PRO A 112 -8.35 -6.39 0.99
C PRO A 112 -7.19 -5.64 1.64
N ALA A 113 -7.49 -4.52 2.32
CA ALA A 113 -6.50 -3.72 3.02
C ALA A 113 -6.93 -3.40 4.45
N TYR A 114 -5.97 -3.46 5.38
CA TYR A 114 -6.16 -2.98 6.76
C TYR A 114 -5.92 -1.48 6.86
N THR A 115 -6.69 -0.81 7.71
CA THR A 115 -6.34 0.53 8.17
C THR A 115 -5.31 0.44 9.30
N ALA A 116 -4.21 1.18 9.19
CA ALA A 116 -3.19 1.23 10.24
C ALA A 116 -3.76 1.82 11.53
N ILE A 117 -3.29 1.31 12.68
CA ILE A 117 -3.69 1.81 13.99
C ILE A 117 -2.50 2.29 14.82
N GLU A 118 -2.78 3.20 15.75
CA GLU A 118 -1.85 3.67 16.78
C GLU A 118 -2.42 3.35 18.17
N VAL A 119 -1.62 2.72 19.03
CA VAL A 119 -1.99 2.38 20.41
C VAL A 119 -0.83 2.63 21.34
N ASN A 120 -1.09 2.93 22.60
CA ASN A 120 -0.04 2.98 23.63
C ASN A 120 0.36 1.56 24.03
N GLU A 121 1.59 1.40 24.54
CA GLU A 121 2.01 0.14 25.15
C GLU A 121 1.04 -0.33 26.26
N GLY A 122 0.92 -1.65 26.40
CA GLY A 122 -0.04 -2.28 27.34
C GLY A 122 -1.52 -2.14 26.97
N ALA A 123 -1.89 -1.27 26.02
CA ALA A 123 -3.27 -1.11 25.59
C ALA A 123 -3.77 -2.29 24.73
N ALA A 124 -5.09 -2.40 24.60
CA ALA A 124 -5.70 -3.39 23.73
C ALA A 124 -5.50 -3.01 22.25
N ILE A 125 -4.95 -3.95 21.47
CA ILE A 125 -4.90 -3.88 20.01
C ILE A 125 -6.28 -4.25 19.46
N LYS A 126 -6.83 -3.39 18.59
CA LYS A 126 -8.09 -3.62 17.86
C LYS A 126 -7.94 -3.12 16.43
N VAL A 127 -7.45 -3.98 15.54
CA VAL A 127 -7.43 -3.70 14.10
C VAL A 127 -8.77 -4.17 13.52
N ALA A 128 -9.47 -3.28 12.82
CA ALA A 128 -10.69 -3.64 12.11
C ALA A 128 -10.41 -4.68 11.02
N ALA A 129 -11.45 -5.41 10.60
CA ALA A 129 -11.36 -6.30 9.44
C ALA A 129 -10.89 -5.53 8.19
N PRO A 130 -10.16 -6.19 7.27
CA PRO A 130 -9.71 -5.54 6.05
C PRO A 130 -10.91 -5.24 5.13
N VAL A 131 -10.82 -4.13 4.41
CA VAL A 131 -11.85 -3.70 3.47
C VAL A 131 -11.36 -3.88 2.03
N SER A 132 -12.24 -4.30 1.13
CA SER A 132 -11.96 -4.46 -0.30
C SER A 132 -13.12 -3.91 -1.11
N THR A 133 -12.84 -3.34 -2.28
CA THR A 133 -13.86 -2.89 -3.23
C THR A 133 -13.51 -3.45 -4.62
N PRO A 134 -14.21 -4.46 -5.15
CA PRO A 134 -15.40 -5.11 -4.59
C PRO A 134 -15.12 -5.87 -3.28
N ALA A 135 -16.16 -6.08 -2.47
CA ALA A 135 -16.04 -6.83 -1.22
C ALA A 135 -15.59 -8.27 -1.49
N VAL A 136 -14.74 -8.81 -0.63
CA VAL A 136 -14.28 -10.20 -0.74
C VAL A 136 -15.46 -11.18 -0.68
N PRO A 137 -15.38 -12.34 -1.34
CA PRO A 137 -16.45 -13.33 -1.32
C PRO A 137 -16.75 -13.84 0.08
N ALA A 138 -17.99 -14.28 0.29
CA ALA A 138 -18.33 -15.06 1.47
C ALA A 138 -17.48 -16.35 1.53
N LYS A 139 -17.10 -16.76 2.74
CA LYS A 139 -16.18 -17.88 3.03
C LYS A 139 -14.69 -17.61 2.74
N THR A 140 -14.33 -16.37 2.39
CA THR A 140 -12.93 -15.93 2.50
C THR A 140 -12.48 -16.11 3.94
N THR A 141 -11.27 -16.62 4.14
CA THR A 141 -10.69 -16.89 5.46
C THR A 141 -9.41 -16.11 5.65
N PHE A 142 -9.10 -15.80 6.91
CA PHE A 142 -7.95 -14.99 7.29
C PHE A 142 -7.12 -15.74 8.32
N ALA A 143 -5.80 -15.70 8.17
CA ALA A 143 -4.87 -16.29 9.11
C ALA A 143 -3.63 -15.41 9.29
N ILE A 144 -3.16 -15.26 10.53
CA ILE A 144 -1.88 -14.60 10.78
C ILE A 144 -0.78 -15.54 10.31
N GLU A 145 -0.01 -15.10 9.32
CA GLU A 145 1.13 -15.83 8.77
C GLU A 145 2.42 -15.44 9.52
N ASP A 146 2.58 -14.15 9.83
CA ASP A 146 3.65 -13.62 10.65
C ASP A 146 3.12 -12.53 11.58
N ALA A 147 3.31 -12.71 12.89
CA ALA A 147 2.88 -11.75 13.90
C ALA A 147 3.91 -10.63 14.15
N ALA A 148 5.02 -10.59 13.42
CA ALA A 148 6.11 -9.61 13.59
C ALA A 148 6.65 -9.57 15.04
N GLY A 149 6.65 -10.70 15.73
CA GLY A 149 7.08 -10.82 17.13
C GLY A 149 6.02 -10.44 18.18
N LEU A 150 4.85 -9.93 17.77
CA LEU A 150 3.72 -9.72 18.68
C LEU A 150 3.18 -11.06 19.17
N LYS A 151 2.96 -11.17 20.49
CA LYS A 151 2.48 -12.39 21.14
C LYS A 151 1.00 -12.28 21.45
N GLY A 152 0.27 -13.39 21.29
CA GLY A 152 -1.13 -13.50 21.72
C GLY A 152 -2.14 -12.77 20.83
N LEU A 153 -1.76 -12.37 19.61
CA LEU A 153 -2.71 -11.88 18.62
C LEU A 153 -3.74 -12.96 18.28
N LYS A 154 -4.99 -12.53 18.10
CA LYS A 154 -6.10 -13.37 17.63
C LYS A 154 -6.71 -12.71 16.41
N ILE A 155 -7.07 -13.52 15.44
CA ILE A 155 -7.77 -13.08 14.23
C ILE A 155 -9.20 -13.62 14.22
N GLY A 156 -10.16 -12.74 13.98
CA GLY A 156 -11.57 -13.07 13.80
C GLY A 156 -11.81 -13.75 12.45
N ALA A 157 -12.98 -14.38 12.31
CA ALA A 157 -13.38 -15.00 11.04
C ALA A 157 -13.55 -13.97 9.90
N ASP A 158 -13.79 -12.71 10.26
CA ASP A 158 -13.87 -11.55 9.38
C ASP A 158 -12.50 -10.91 9.08
N GLY A 159 -11.42 -11.41 9.70
CA GLY A 159 -10.07 -10.84 9.57
C GLY A 159 -9.74 -9.77 10.62
N ALA A 160 -10.66 -9.38 11.50
CA ALA A 160 -10.33 -8.40 12.55
C ALA A 160 -9.25 -8.94 13.50
N ILE A 161 -8.26 -8.12 13.86
CA ILE A 161 -7.14 -8.56 14.72
C ILE A 161 -7.30 -7.93 16.11
N THR A 162 -7.14 -8.76 17.15
CA THR A 162 -7.17 -8.33 18.54
C THR A 162 -5.95 -8.83 19.30
N GLY A 163 -5.54 -8.10 20.33
CA GLY A 163 -4.43 -8.48 21.19
C GLY A 163 -4.13 -7.42 22.24
N THR A 164 -2.91 -7.45 22.76
CA THR A 164 -2.39 -6.46 23.71
C THR A 164 -1.04 -5.96 23.19
N ALA A 165 -0.85 -4.66 23.21
CA ALA A 165 0.41 -4.04 22.83
C ALA A 165 1.50 -4.42 23.84
N PRO A 166 2.68 -4.86 23.38
CA PRO A 166 3.81 -5.10 24.28
C PRO A 166 4.33 -3.77 24.84
N SER A 167 5.14 -3.86 25.89
CA SER A 167 5.99 -2.75 26.30
C SER A 167 7.10 -2.50 25.28
N VAL A 168 7.42 -1.23 25.03
CA VAL A 168 8.42 -0.82 24.05
C VAL A 168 9.25 0.33 24.59
N ASP A 169 10.57 0.30 24.43
CA ASP A 169 11.47 1.37 24.92
C ASP A 169 11.43 2.65 24.04
N LYS A 170 10.66 2.62 22.95
CA LYS A 170 10.40 3.72 22.01
C LYS A 170 9.25 3.35 21.08
N ASP A 171 8.66 4.36 20.43
CA ASP A 171 7.69 4.16 19.36
C ASP A 171 8.17 3.12 18.34
N THR A 172 7.40 2.04 18.21
CA THR A 172 7.75 0.87 17.42
C THR A 172 6.61 0.48 16.50
N THR A 173 6.92 0.22 15.24
CA THR A 173 5.94 -0.24 14.24
C THR A 173 6.08 -1.74 14.04
N TYR A 174 4.95 -2.45 14.11
CA TYR A 174 4.83 -3.87 13.83
C TYR A 174 3.99 -4.07 12.56
N THR A 175 4.51 -4.84 11.61
CA THR A 175 3.82 -5.17 10.36
C THR A 175 3.43 -6.64 10.39
N VAL A 176 2.19 -6.92 10.78
CA VAL A 176 1.65 -8.28 10.86
C VAL A 176 1.24 -8.73 9.46
N LYS A 177 1.75 -9.87 9.00
CA LYS A 177 1.37 -10.46 7.71
C LYS A 177 0.16 -11.37 7.89
N VAL A 178 -0.89 -11.09 7.14
CA VAL A 178 -2.14 -11.85 7.16
C VAL A 178 -2.33 -12.52 5.80
N LYS A 179 -2.43 -13.84 5.82
CA LYS A 179 -2.84 -14.62 4.66
C LYS A 179 -4.36 -14.54 4.49
N VAL A 180 -4.79 -14.10 3.31
CA VAL A 180 -6.18 -14.13 2.86
C VAL A 180 -6.33 -15.33 1.94
N THR A 181 -7.29 -16.21 2.21
CA THR A 181 -7.57 -17.38 1.36
C THR A 181 -9.02 -17.33 0.89
N TYR A 182 -9.20 -17.30 -0.43
CA TYR A 182 -10.47 -17.16 -1.11
C TYR A 182 -11.16 -18.53 -1.30
N PRO A 183 -12.47 -18.56 -1.64
CA PRO A 183 -13.21 -19.81 -1.80
C PRO A 183 -12.69 -20.74 -2.90
N ASP A 184 -12.05 -20.20 -3.93
CA ASP A 184 -11.38 -20.95 -5.01
C ASP A 184 -10.02 -21.53 -4.58
N LYS A 185 -9.61 -21.28 -3.33
CA LYS A 185 -8.33 -21.65 -2.71
C LYS A 185 -7.13 -20.83 -3.18
N SER A 186 -7.33 -19.82 -4.03
CA SER A 186 -6.31 -18.81 -4.24
C SER A 186 -6.05 -18.06 -2.92
N SER A 187 -4.84 -17.54 -2.78
CA SER A 187 -4.47 -16.82 -1.57
C SER A 187 -3.45 -15.75 -1.85
N GLU A 188 -3.48 -14.71 -1.04
CA GLU A 188 -2.50 -13.63 -1.01
C GLU A 188 -2.14 -13.29 0.44
N THR A 189 -1.11 -12.47 0.60
CA THR A 189 -0.67 -11.98 1.92
C THR A 189 -0.76 -10.46 1.93
N ILE A 190 -1.44 -9.92 2.94
CA ILE A 190 -1.63 -8.48 3.14
C ILE A 190 -1.06 -8.05 4.49
N ASP A 191 -0.67 -6.79 4.59
CA ASP A 191 -0.03 -6.24 5.78
C ASP A 191 -1.03 -5.50 6.68
N ALA A 192 -0.96 -5.75 7.99
CA ALA A 192 -1.64 -4.99 9.04
C ALA A 192 -0.61 -4.24 9.88
N VAL A 193 -0.63 -2.90 9.79
CA VAL A 193 0.33 -2.02 10.47
C VAL A 193 -0.21 -1.58 11.84
N ILE A 194 0.53 -1.92 12.89
CA ILE A 194 0.23 -1.54 14.27
C ILE A 194 1.42 -0.75 14.80
N LYS A 195 1.17 0.53 15.12
CA LYS A 195 2.17 1.38 15.77
C LYS A 195 1.90 1.40 17.27
N VAL A 196 2.91 0.99 18.05
CA VAL A 196 2.87 1.03 19.51
C VAL A 196 3.69 2.23 19.97
N LYS A 197 3.03 3.14 20.69
CA LYS A 197 3.66 4.31 21.31
C LYS A 197 4.23 3.93 22.66
N ASP A 198 5.47 4.32 22.88
CA ASP A 198 6.08 4.25 24.20
C ASP A 198 5.37 5.23 25.15
N VAL A 199 5.19 4.81 26.40
CA VAL A 199 4.65 5.65 27.47
C VAL A 199 5.70 5.68 28.57
N PRO A 200 6.60 6.68 28.55
CA PRO A 200 7.69 6.76 29.51
C PRO A 200 7.18 6.76 30.95
N ALA A 201 7.88 6.07 31.85
CA ALA A 201 7.52 6.05 33.26
C ALA A 201 7.59 7.45 33.88
N ASP A 202 6.79 7.70 34.93
CA ASP A 202 6.78 9.00 35.62
C ASP A 202 8.19 9.38 36.13
N ALA A 203 8.99 8.41 36.58
CA ALA A 203 10.36 8.66 37.04
C ALA A 203 11.33 9.11 35.93
N GLU A 204 11.01 8.82 34.66
CA GLU A 204 11.81 9.25 33.51
C GLU A 204 11.41 10.65 33.02
N THR A 205 10.20 11.08 33.37
CA THR A 205 9.63 12.37 32.95
C THR A 205 9.63 13.42 34.06
N HIS A 206 9.81 13.02 35.32
CA HIS A 206 9.79 13.91 36.48
C HIS A 206 11.08 13.85 37.31
N ASN A 207 11.61 15.01 37.67
CA ASN A 207 12.86 15.12 38.42
C ASN A 207 12.72 16.03 39.64
N PRO A 208 12.19 15.53 40.78
CA PRO A 208 12.11 16.29 42.01
C PRO A 208 13.51 16.48 42.62
N SER A 209 13.74 17.65 43.21
CA SER A 209 14.97 17.98 43.93
C SER A 209 14.62 18.59 45.28
N TYR A 210 15.54 18.50 46.24
CA TYR A 210 15.37 18.99 47.61
C TYR A 210 16.67 19.66 48.05
N GLU A 211 16.55 20.77 48.79
CA GLU A 211 17.70 21.44 49.37
C GLU A 211 18.00 20.95 50.78
N ASP A 212 19.28 20.79 51.09
CA ASP A 212 19.73 20.42 52.43
C ASP A 212 19.31 21.47 53.46
N LYS A 213 18.72 21.00 54.57
CA LYS A 213 18.39 21.85 55.72
C LYS A 213 18.93 21.28 57.03
N PRO A 214 19.65 22.07 57.83
CA PRO A 214 20.14 21.62 59.14
C PRO A 214 18.98 21.41 60.12
N GLY A 215 19.11 20.40 60.97
CA GLY A 215 18.12 20.03 62.00
C GLY A 215 18.72 19.85 63.39
N LYS A 216 17.90 20.00 64.43
CA LYS A 216 18.28 19.71 65.83
C LYS A 216 17.71 18.37 66.30
N PRO A 217 18.40 17.64 67.20
CA PRO A 217 17.87 16.40 67.76
C PRO A 217 16.50 16.59 68.42
N GLY A 218 15.51 15.79 68.01
CA GLY A 218 14.14 15.84 68.53
C GLY A 218 13.20 16.83 67.82
N GLU A 219 13.70 17.65 66.88
CA GLU A 219 12.87 18.57 66.09
C GLU A 219 12.53 17.99 64.71
N THR A 220 11.30 18.23 64.25
CA THR A 220 10.90 17.92 62.88
C THR A 220 11.41 18.99 61.92
N VAL A 221 12.20 18.61 60.93
CA VAL A 221 12.65 19.52 59.85
C VAL A 221 11.80 19.27 58.61
N LYS A 222 11.13 20.32 58.12
CA LYS A 222 10.41 20.28 56.85
C LYS A 222 11.32 20.73 55.71
N VAL A 223 11.67 19.79 54.83
CA VAL A 223 12.45 20.06 53.62
C VAL A 223 11.47 20.21 52.44
N PRO A 224 11.32 21.42 51.86
CA PRO A 224 10.47 21.61 50.69
C PRO A 224 11.17 21.05 49.46
N GLN A 225 10.35 20.50 48.55
CA GLN A 225 10.76 20.14 47.21
C GLN A 225 11.02 21.42 46.39
N THR A 226 12.15 21.47 45.70
CA THR A 226 12.64 22.63 44.93
C THR A 226 12.80 22.36 43.43
N GLY A 227 12.78 21.08 43.03
CA GLY A 227 12.86 20.65 41.62
C GLY A 227 11.52 20.72 40.87
N ASP A 228 11.25 19.71 40.04
CA ASP A 228 10.02 19.63 39.23
C ASP A 228 8.74 19.68 40.07
N LYS A 229 7.90 20.69 39.85
CA LYS A 229 6.69 20.93 40.63
C LYS A 229 5.47 20.16 40.12
N ASN A 230 5.56 19.54 38.95
CA ASN A 230 4.44 18.88 38.29
C ASN A 230 4.47 17.37 38.54
N LEU A 231 4.61 16.94 39.80
CA LEU A 231 4.68 15.51 40.13
C LEU A 231 3.30 14.84 40.05
N PRO A 232 3.24 13.53 39.74
CA PRO A 232 1.99 12.76 39.81
C PRO A 232 1.33 12.85 41.19
N GLU A 233 -0.01 12.82 41.21
CA GLU A 233 -0.79 12.93 42.44
C GLU A 233 -0.49 11.77 43.41
N GLY A 234 -0.13 12.09 44.65
CA GLY A 234 0.25 11.10 45.67
C GLY A 234 1.76 10.87 45.84
N THR A 235 2.61 11.57 45.07
CA THR A 235 4.06 11.69 45.28
C THR A 235 4.38 12.60 46.46
#